data_AF-A0A8H8IZT3-F1
#
_entry.id   AF-A0A8H8IZT3-F1
#
_cell.length_a   1.000
_cell.length_b   1.000
_cell.length_c   1.000
_cell.angle_alpha   90.00
_cell.angle_beta   90.00
_cell.angle_gamma   90.00
#
_symmetry.space_group_name_H-M   'P 1'
#
loop_
_entity.id
_entity.type
_entity.pdbx_description
1 polymer ?
#
loop_
_entity_poly.entity_id
_entity_poly.type
_entity_poly.pdbx_seq_one_letter_code
_entity_poly.pdbx_strand_id
1 'polypeptide(L)'
;MSIVEGRAYTLRYAASEQAVKAPGGLYVSWSGKGEIVRTGVRRPGLVERQSWWFVKVNESGSWYILGETPGPEEPTFGQSPAKLGMSYGGVQNGEPIVLSSPSPFMIKSAGHDVYTLAPAPSSNAESIVADIAIGISGEGEGAEVQIIGGEVKLPKWIIEPIA
;
A
#
# COMPACT_ATOMS: atom_id res chain seq x y z
N MET A 1 3.52 16.28 -1.15
CA MET A 1 2.55 16.29 -0.05
C MET A 1 3.01 15.31 1.04
N SER A 2 2.45 15.37 2.24
CA SER A 2 2.64 14.34 3.28
C SER A 2 1.34 13.57 3.46
N ILE A 3 1.46 12.27 3.79
CA ILE A 3 0.30 11.45 4.10
C ILE A 3 -0.25 11.89 5.47
N VAL A 4 -1.51 12.28 5.47
CA VAL A 4 -2.29 12.62 6.66
C VAL A 4 -3.03 11.37 7.14
N GLU A 5 -2.87 11.08 8.42
CA GLU A 5 -3.53 9.97 9.11
C GLU A 5 -5.06 10.09 9.09
N GLY A 6 -5.75 8.96 8.98
CA GLY A 6 -7.22 8.89 8.97
C GLY A 6 -7.88 9.38 7.69
N ARG A 7 -7.11 9.86 6.71
CA ARG A 7 -7.61 10.27 5.39
C ARG A 7 -7.55 9.12 4.38
N ALA A 8 -8.51 9.09 3.47
CA ALA A 8 -8.56 8.14 2.36
C ALA A 8 -7.72 8.63 1.16
N TYR A 9 -6.98 7.71 0.54
CA TYR A 9 -6.17 7.94 -0.65
C TYR A 9 -6.38 6.84 -1.67
N THR A 10 -6.04 7.12 -2.92
CA THR A 10 -5.80 6.10 -3.93
C THR A 10 -4.31 5.85 -4.08
N LEU A 11 -3.92 4.58 -4.31
CA LEU A 11 -2.54 4.21 -4.63
C LEU A 11 -2.48 3.85 -6.11
N ARG A 12 -1.79 4.65 -6.91
CA ARG A 12 -1.60 4.43 -8.36
C ARG A 12 -0.20 3.91 -8.63
N TYR A 13 -0.09 2.81 -9.35
CA TYR A 13 1.19 2.24 -9.73
C TYR A 13 1.93 3.18 -10.70
N ALA A 14 3.20 3.47 -10.39
CA ALA A 14 4.07 4.31 -11.19
C ALA A 14 5.27 3.51 -11.67
N ALA A 15 5.14 2.86 -12.83
CA ALA A 15 6.20 2.09 -13.47
C ALA A 15 7.47 2.94 -13.76
N SER A 16 7.31 4.25 -13.88
CA SER A 16 8.41 5.20 -14.08
C SER A 16 8.02 6.61 -13.61
N GLU A 17 8.99 7.50 -13.47
CA GLU A 17 8.72 8.92 -13.16
C GLU A 17 7.91 9.64 -14.25
N GLN A 18 7.96 9.16 -15.50
CA GLN A 18 7.11 9.66 -16.59
C GLN A 18 5.65 9.21 -16.45
N ALA A 19 5.38 8.03 -15.87
CA ALA A 19 4.03 7.53 -15.62
C ALA A 19 3.25 8.41 -14.61
N VAL A 20 3.95 9.25 -13.84
CA VAL A 20 3.34 10.18 -12.89
C VAL A 20 2.39 11.17 -13.58
N LYS A 21 2.66 11.55 -14.84
CA LYS A 21 1.94 12.61 -15.56
C LYS A 21 0.90 12.11 -16.57
N ALA A 22 0.74 10.80 -16.77
CA ALA A 22 -0.18 10.27 -17.77
C ALA A 22 -1.62 10.17 -17.24
N PRO A 23 -2.66 10.50 -18.05
CA PRO A 23 -4.05 10.24 -17.70
C PRO A 23 -4.32 8.72 -17.71
N GLY A 24 -5.07 8.26 -16.70
CA GLY A 24 -5.29 6.83 -16.47
C GLY A 24 -4.23 6.20 -15.57
N GLY A 25 -4.44 4.95 -15.19
CA GLY A 25 -3.50 4.24 -14.33
C GLY A 25 -4.10 3.00 -13.68
N LEU A 26 -3.20 2.20 -13.15
CA LEU A 26 -3.50 1.00 -12.39
C LEU A 26 -3.53 1.37 -10.91
N TYR A 27 -4.71 1.33 -10.32
CA TYR A 27 -4.95 1.65 -8.93
C TYR A 27 -5.06 0.38 -8.11
N VAL A 28 -4.45 0.37 -6.93
CA VAL A 28 -4.61 -0.72 -5.98
C VAL A 28 -6.08 -0.84 -5.59
N SER A 29 -6.64 -2.03 -5.80
CA SER A 29 -8.04 -2.37 -5.57
C SER A 29 -8.15 -3.66 -4.75
N TRP A 30 -9.08 -3.67 -3.80
CA TRP A 30 -9.44 -4.87 -3.05
C TRP A 30 -10.81 -5.41 -3.49
N SER A 31 -11.06 -6.71 -3.27
CA SER A 31 -12.29 -7.40 -3.71
C SER A 31 -13.05 -8.07 -2.56
N GLY A 32 -12.34 -8.58 -1.53
CA GLY A 32 -12.94 -9.23 -0.37
C GLY A 32 -11.90 -9.71 0.63
N LYS A 33 -12.36 -10.11 1.83
CA LYS A 33 -11.48 -10.62 2.90
C LYS A 33 -10.78 -11.91 2.45
N GLY A 34 -9.46 -11.98 2.62
CA GLY A 34 -8.62 -13.11 2.24
C GLY A 34 -8.24 -13.14 0.77
N GLU A 35 -8.77 -12.22 -0.04
CA GLU A 35 -8.46 -12.13 -1.46
C GLU A 35 -7.17 -11.35 -1.71
N ILE A 36 -6.47 -11.73 -2.79
CA ILE A 36 -5.30 -11.00 -3.29
C ILE A 36 -5.73 -9.60 -3.75
N VAL A 37 -5.00 -8.60 -3.27
CA VAL A 37 -5.11 -7.21 -3.70
C VAL A 37 -4.56 -7.10 -5.12
N ARG A 38 -5.33 -6.50 -6.01
CA ARG A 38 -5.00 -6.40 -7.44
C ARG A 38 -5.08 -4.97 -7.91
N THR A 39 -4.51 -4.69 -9.06
CA THR A 39 -4.71 -3.40 -9.70
C THR A 39 -5.98 -3.36 -10.53
N GLY A 40 -6.57 -2.18 -10.67
CA GLY A 40 -7.70 -1.93 -11.56
C GLY A 40 -7.73 -0.50 -12.07
N VAL A 41 -8.52 -0.24 -13.09
CA VAL A 41 -8.71 1.14 -13.59
C VAL A 41 -9.77 1.84 -12.74
N ARG A 42 -9.63 3.14 -12.52
CA ARG A 42 -10.60 3.92 -11.74
C ARG A 42 -11.94 4.02 -12.49
N ARG A 43 -13.01 3.60 -11.85
CA ARG A 43 -14.40 3.64 -12.36
C ARG A 43 -15.35 4.02 -11.22
N PRO A 44 -16.51 4.67 -11.48
CA PRO A 44 -17.43 5.11 -10.42
C PRO A 44 -17.81 4.02 -9.41
N GLY A 45 -17.98 2.77 -9.84
CA GLY A 45 -18.32 1.64 -8.96
C GLY A 45 -17.14 1.01 -8.20
N LEU A 46 -15.91 1.49 -8.40
CA LEU A 46 -14.70 0.92 -7.78
C LEU A 46 -14.00 1.90 -6.84
N VAL A 47 -14.51 3.12 -6.67
CA VAL A 47 -13.85 4.15 -5.86
C VAL A 47 -13.67 3.68 -4.42
N GLU A 48 -14.70 3.10 -3.81
CA GLU A 48 -14.61 2.54 -2.45
C GLU A 48 -13.55 1.44 -2.35
N ARG A 49 -13.51 0.54 -3.33
CA ARG A 49 -12.54 -0.57 -3.41
C ARG A 49 -11.11 -0.14 -3.72
N GLN A 50 -10.93 1.10 -4.14
CA GLN A 50 -9.64 1.73 -4.42
C GLN A 50 -9.30 2.81 -3.39
N SER A 51 -10.12 2.93 -2.34
CA SER A 51 -9.90 3.82 -1.21
C SER A 51 -9.11 3.10 -0.13
N TRP A 52 -8.04 3.73 0.31
CA TRP A 52 -7.16 3.21 1.34
C TRP A 52 -6.91 4.25 2.42
N TRP A 53 -7.10 3.87 3.67
CA TRP A 53 -6.87 4.74 4.83
C TRP A 53 -5.54 4.42 5.48
N PHE A 54 -4.78 5.47 5.81
CA PHE A 54 -3.47 5.34 6.42
C PHE A 54 -3.57 5.65 7.90
N VAL A 55 -3.17 4.70 8.74
CA VAL A 55 -3.18 4.82 10.21
C VAL A 55 -1.78 4.55 10.74
N LYS A 56 -1.27 5.39 11.64
CA LYS A 56 0.08 5.19 12.17
C LYS A 56 0.10 4.01 13.12
N VAL A 57 1.09 3.14 12.95
CA VAL A 57 1.33 2.02 13.87
C VAL A 57 2.06 2.53 15.11
N ASN A 58 3.09 3.34 14.92
CA ASN A 58 4.00 3.81 15.96
C ASN A 58 4.64 5.14 15.55
N GLU A 59 5.32 5.79 16.49
CA GLU A 59 6.06 7.03 16.23
C GLU A 59 7.29 6.80 15.33
N SER A 60 7.80 5.57 15.25
CA SER A 60 8.93 5.19 14.39
C SER A 60 8.60 5.18 12.89
N GLY A 61 7.36 5.44 12.50
CA GLY A 61 7.00 5.76 11.12
C GLY A 61 6.42 4.61 10.29
N SER A 62 5.99 3.52 10.93
CA SER A 62 5.23 2.46 10.26
C SER A 62 3.74 2.80 10.16
N TRP A 63 3.08 2.30 9.12
CA TRP A 63 1.68 2.59 8.80
C TRP A 63 0.89 1.32 8.51
N TYR A 64 -0.34 1.26 9.00
CA TYR A 64 -1.36 0.37 8.46
C TYR A 64 -2.03 1.03 7.25
N ILE A 65 -2.35 0.22 6.25
CA ILE A 65 -3.03 0.64 5.02
C ILE A 65 -4.35 -0.14 4.95
N LEU A 66 -5.44 0.50 5.34
CA LEU A 66 -6.75 -0.13 5.55
C LEU A 66 -7.62 0.00 4.30
N GLY A 67 -8.33 -1.07 3.95
CA GLY A 67 -9.33 -1.06 2.87
C GLY A 67 -10.72 -0.64 3.36
N GLU A 68 -10.92 -0.59 4.67
CA GLU A 68 -12.17 -0.16 5.31
C GLU A 68 -11.95 1.17 6.04
N THR A 69 -13.00 2.00 6.09
CA THR A 69 -12.94 3.28 6.80
C THR A 69 -12.64 3.06 8.29
N PRO A 70 -11.69 3.83 8.85
CA PRO A 70 -11.39 3.73 10.25
C PRO A 70 -12.58 4.19 11.11
N GLY A 71 -12.98 3.38 12.09
CA GLY A 71 -14.00 3.75 13.07
C GLY A 71 -13.50 4.79 14.10
N PRO A 72 -14.40 5.46 14.83
CA PRO A 72 -14.01 6.41 15.88
C PRO A 72 -13.28 5.76 17.06
N GLU A 73 -13.37 4.43 17.19
CA GLU A 73 -12.72 3.62 18.23
C GLU A 73 -11.45 2.92 17.74
N GLU A 74 -10.91 3.31 16.58
CA GLU A 74 -9.74 2.66 16.02
C GLU A 74 -8.44 2.97 16.76
N PRO A 75 -7.48 2.05 16.68
CA PRO A 75 -6.46 1.97 17.70
C PRO A 75 -5.62 3.23 17.75
N THR A 76 -5.53 3.80 18.95
CA THR A 76 -4.37 4.57 19.36
C THR A 76 -3.10 3.73 19.17
N PHE A 77 -2.01 4.38 18.77
CA PHE A 77 -0.65 3.85 18.60
C PHE A 77 -0.42 2.43 19.18
N GLY A 78 -0.01 1.49 18.33
CA GLY A 78 0.54 0.20 18.73
C GLY A 78 -0.43 -0.99 18.76
N GLN A 79 -1.71 -0.81 18.42
CA GLN A 79 -2.65 -1.93 18.26
C GLN A 79 -3.04 -2.12 16.79
N SER A 80 -3.24 -3.38 16.38
CA SER A 80 -3.73 -3.70 15.03
C SER A 80 -5.22 -3.37 14.92
N PRO A 81 -5.65 -2.61 13.89
CA PRO A 81 -7.06 -2.30 13.67
C PRO A 81 -7.91 -3.56 13.55
N ALA A 82 -9.15 -3.50 14.05
CA ALA A 82 -10.16 -4.55 13.81
C ALA A 82 -10.66 -4.58 12.34
N LYS A 83 -10.19 -3.65 11.53
CA LYS A 83 -10.51 -3.49 10.11
C LYS A 83 -9.60 -4.31 9.22
N LEU A 84 -10.12 -4.59 8.03
CA LEU A 84 -9.32 -5.20 6.99
C LEU A 84 -8.39 -4.18 6.31
N GLY A 85 -7.19 -4.62 5.99
CA GLY A 85 -6.18 -3.84 5.28
C GLY A 85 -5.20 -4.72 4.54
N MET A 86 -4.18 -4.08 3.96
CA MET A 86 -3.08 -4.77 3.31
C MET A 86 -2.35 -5.64 4.31
N SER A 87 -2.15 -6.89 3.94
CA SER A 87 -1.54 -7.91 4.78
C SER A 87 -0.61 -8.77 3.92
N TYR A 88 0.46 -9.26 4.55
CA TYR A 88 1.42 -10.18 3.95
C TYR A 88 1.77 -11.27 4.96
N GLY A 89 1.94 -12.51 4.51
CA GLY A 89 2.31 -13.65 5.36
C GLY A 89 3.82 -13.77 5.58
N GLY A 90 4.63 -13.21 4.67
CA GLY A 90 6.08 -13.18 4.75
C GLY A 90 6.69 -11.96 4.04
N VAL A 91 8.02 -11.90 3.93
CA VAL A 91 8.75 -10.78 3.27
C VAL A 91 9.55 -11.21 2.05
N GLN A 92 9.28 -12.40 1.52
CA GLN A 92 9.91 -12.94 0.33
C GLN A 92 9.38 -12.33 -0.97
N ASN A 93 10.22 -12.27 -2.01
CA ASN A 93 9.81 -11.89 -3.36
C ASN A 93 8.69 -12.81 -3.88
N GLY A 94 7.65 -12.22 -4.46
CA GLY A 94 6.46 -12.92 -4.94
C GLY A 94 5.38 -13.16 -3.87
N GLU A 95 5.60 -12.74 -2.61
CA GLU A 95 4.57 -12.84 -1.58
C GLU A 95 3.37 -11.94 -1.92
N PRO A 96 2.15 -12.49 -2.04
CA PRO A 96 0.98 -11.70 -2.39
C PRO A 96 0.57 -10.78 -1.24
N ILE A 97 0.10 -9.58 -1.58
CA ILE A 97 -0.63 -8.73 -0.64
C ILE A 97 -2.10 -9.13 -0.67
N VAL A 98 -2.65 -9.44 0.50
CA VAL A 98 -4.05 -9.85 0.66
C VAL A 98 -4.81 -8.87 1.54
N LEU A 99 -6.13 -8.76 1.36
CA LEU A 99 -6.98 -7.98 2.23
C LEU A 99 -7.32 -8.78 3.50
N SER A 100 -6.62 -8.55 4.60
CA SER A 100 -6.80 -9.30 5.86
C SER A 100 -6.49 -8.42 7.08
N SER A 101 -6.23 -9.00 8.25
CA SER A 101 -5.66 -8.28 9.39
C SER A 101 -4.38 -7.54 8.96
N PRO A 102 -4.29 -6.22 9.15
CA PRO A 102 -3.30 -5.40 8.46
C PRO A 102 -1.89 -5.64 9.01
N SER A 103 -0.94 -5.75 8.09
CA SER A 103 0.49 -5.75 8.39
C SER A 103 1.04 -4.31 8.37
N PRO A 104 2.08 -4.00 9.16
CA PRO A 104 2.68 -2.68 9.16
C PRO A 104 3.59 -2.47 7.93
N PHE A 105 3.53 -1.29 7.32
CA PHE A 105 4.37 -0.90 6.18
C PHE A 105 5.21 0.33 6.49
N MET A 106 6.45 0.34 6.00
CA MET A 106 7.24 1.57 5.88
C MET A 106 6.87 2.28 4.59
N ILE A 107 6.66 3.59 4.68
CA ILE A 107 6.35 4.44 3.52
C ILE A 107 7.44 5.50 3.41
N LYS A 108 8.21 5.44 2.31
CA LYS A 108 9.31 6.36 2.04
C LYS A 108 8.94 7.28 0.89
N SER A 109 9.03 8.58 1.09
CA SER A 109 8.83 9.56 0.01
C SER A 109 9.96 9.50 -1.00
N ALA A 110 9.62 9.44 -2.28
CA ALA A 110 10.52 9.54 -3.42
C ALA A 110 10.39 10.91 -4.15
N GLY A 111 9.66 11.86 -3.55
CA GLY A 111 9.37 13.20 -4.10
C GLY A 111 7.94 13.33 -4.66
N HIS A 112 7.39 14.56 -4.68
CA HIS A 112 6.12 14.93 -5.34
C HIS A 112 5.02 13.84 -5.39
N ASP A 113 4.51 13.44 -4.22
CA ASP A 113 3.41 12.47 -4.01
C ASP A 113 3.71 11.03 -4.46
N VAL A 114 4.98 10.76 -4.77
CA VAL A 114 5.51 9.45 -5.10
C VAL A 114 6.17 8.84 -3.87
N TYR A 115 5.87 7.56 -3.64
CA TYR A 115 6.32 6.81 -2.47
C TYR A 115 6.76 5.41 -2.86
N THR A 116 7.71 4.88 -2.10
CA THR A 116 7.99 3.44 -2.05
C THR A 116 7.35 2.90 -0.78
N LEU A 117 6.60 1.80 -0.93
CA LEU A 117 6.02 1.06 0.18
C LEU A 117 6.85 -0.19 0.38
N ALA A 118 7.16 -0.53 1.63
CA ALA A 118 7.87 -1.75 1.95
C ALA A 118 7.31 -2.38 3.24
N PRO A 119 7.41 -3.70 3.41
CA PRO A 119 7.14 -4.34 4.70
C PRO A 119 7.91 -3.64 5.84
N ALA A 120 7.25 -3.37 6.96
CA ALA A 120 7.97 -2.86 8.12
C ALA A 120 8.80 -3.97 8.77
N PRO A 121 10.03 -3.68 9.24
CA PRO A 121 10.85 -4.66 9.92
C PRO A 121 10.14 -5.14 11.19
N SER A 122 10.18 -6.44 11.47
CA SER A 122 9.85 -6.93 12.81
C SER A 122 10.91 -6.39 13.78
N SER A 123 10.48 -6.05 15.00
CA SER A 123 11.18 -5.19 15.98
C SER A 123 12.60 -5.58 16.41
N ASN A 124 13.22 -6.61 15.82
CA ASN A 124 14.53 -7.14 16.21
C ASN A 124 15.57 -7.15 15.08
N ALA A 125 15.28 -6.54 13.93
CA ALA A 125 16.25 -6.39 12.84
C ALA A 125 16.30 -4.93 12.38
N GLU A 126 17.17 -4.14 13.01
CA GLU A 126 17.83 -3.08 12.24
C GLU A 126 18.61 -3.77 11.12
N SER A 127 18.30 -3.42 9.87
CA SER A 127 18.82 -4.04 8.66
C SER A 127 18.04 -5.27 8.18
N ILE A 128 17.14 -5.04 7.23
CA ILE A 128 17.11 -5.61 5.86
C ILE A 128 15.79 -5.15 5.24
N VAL A 129 15.79 -4.00 4.53
CA VAL A 129 14.73 -3.66 3.56
C VAL A 129 15.30 -2.67 2.51
N ALA A 130 16.56 -2.81 2.12
CA ALA A 130 17.12 -1.93 1.08
C ALA A 130 16.58 -2.29 -0.31
N ASP A 131 16.20 -3.56 -0.51
CA ASP A 131 15.92 -4.12 -1.84
C ASP A 131 14.55 -4.80 -1.95
N ILE A 132 13.64 -4.60 -0.99
CA ILE A 132 12.26 -5.10 -1.08
C ILE A 132 11.24 -3.96 -1.01
N ALA A 133 10.20 -4.06 -1.82
CA ALA A 133 9.10 -3.09 -1.87
C ALA A 133 7.80 -3.78 -2.30
N ILE A 134 6.69 -3.08 -2.18
CA ILE A 134 5.41 -3.51 -2.74
C ILE A 134 5.36 -3.08 -4.20
N GLY A 135 5.11 -4.02 -5.11
CA GLY A 135 4.99 -3.78 -6.54
C GLY A 135 3.83 -4.57 -7.12
N ILE A 136 3.89 -4.82 -8.43
CA ILE A 136 2.89 -5.61 -9.14
C ILE A 136 3.55 -6.73 -9.96
N SER A 137 2.83 -7.83 -10.15
CA SER A 137 3.16 -8.91 -11.08
C SER A 137 2.09 -9.05 -12.14
N GLY A 138 2.52 -9.18 -13.39
CA GLY A 138 1.67 -9.12 -14.58
C GLY A 138 1.56 -7.72 -15.17
N GLU A 139 0.76 -7.61 -16.23
CA GLU A 139 0.56 -6.35 -16.96
C GLU A 139 -0.93 -5.98 -16.97
N GLY A 140 -1.21 -4.68 -16.80
CA GLY A 140 -2.58 -4.15 -16.95
C GLY A 140 -3.51 -4.40 -15.76
N GLU A 141 -4.82 -4.28 -16.02
CA GLU A 141 -5.87 -4.47 -15.03
C GLU A 141 -5.90 -5.94 -14.55
N GLY A 142 -5.95 -6.15 -13.24
CA GLY A 142 -5.89 -7.46 -12.62
C GLY A 142 -4.48 -7.92 -12.21
N ALA A 143 -3.43 -7.14 -12.51
CA ALA A 143 -2.08 -7.44 -12.03
C ALA A 143 -2.06 -7.55 -10.49
N GLU A 144 -1.37 -8.55 -9.96
CA GLU A 144 -1.36 -8.87 -8.52
C GLU A 144 -0.39 -7.96 -7.78
N VAL A 145 -0.84 -7.39 -6.66
CA VAL A 145 0.04 -6.61 -5.77
C VAL A 145 0.79 -7.59 -4.89
N GLN A 146 2.11 -7.48 -4.87
CA GLN A 146 2.98 -8.42 -4.17
C GLN A 146 4.27 -7.75 -3.70
N ILE A 147 5.02 -8.45 -2.84
CA ILE A 147 6.37 -8.08 -2.47
C ILE A 147 7.31 -8.36 -3.64
N ILE A 148 8.07 -7.35 -4.05
CA ILE A 148 9.10 -7.41 -5.07
C ILE A 148 10.44 -7.22 -4.39
N GLY A 149 11.38 -8.14 -4.63
CA GLY A 149 12.71 -8.14 -4.03
C GLY A 149 13.82 -8.31 -5.05
N GLY A 150 14.97 -7.68 -4.79
CA GLY A 150 16.19 -7.84 -5.59
C GLY A 150 16.25 -7.01 -6.88
N GLU A 151 15.35 -6.03 -7.03
CA GLU A 151 15.36 -5.12 -8.17
C GLU A 151 16.28 -3.91 -7.98
N VAL A 152 16.99 -3.54 -9.04
CA VAL A 152 17.87 -2.34 -9.08
C VAL A 152 17.05 -1.05 -8.93
N LYS A 153 15.75 -1.08 -9.24
CA LYS A 153 14.83 0.05 -9.11
C LYS A 153 13.57 -0.41 -8.40
N LEU A 154 13.37 0.07 -7.18
CA LEU A 154 12.18 -0.28 -6.42
C LEU A 154 10.91 0.29 -7.08
N PRO A 155 9.80 -0.48 -7.08
CA PRO A 155 8.48 0.00 -7.41
C PRO A 155 8.11 1.31 -6.71
N LYS A 156 7.39 2.17 -7.45
CA LYS A 156 6.89 3.45 -6.94
C LYS A 156 5.38 3.51 -7.06
N TRP A 157 4.77 4.23 -6.12
CA TRP A 157 3.34 4.46 -6.02
C TRP A 157 3.07 5.94 -5.87
N ILE A 158 2.08 6.44 -6.60
CA ILE A 158 1.58 7.79 -6.39
C ILE A 158 0.40 7.68 -5.42
N ILE A 159 0.48 8.40 -4.32
CA ILE A 159 -0.53 8.37 -3.26
C ILE A 159 -1.29 9.70 -3.29
N GLU A 160 -2.52 9.65 -3.80
CA GLU A 160 -3.33 10.83 -4.10
C GLU A 160 -4.54 10.86 -3.17
N PRO A 161 -4.85 12.00 -2.52
CA PRO A 161 -6.03 12.09 -1.67
C PRO A 161 -7.29 11.87 -2.50
N ILE A 162 -8.26 11.17 -1.93
CA ILE A 162 -9.60 11.12 -2.50
C ILE A 162 -10.27 12.46 -2.19
N ALA A 163 -10.78 13.11 -3.25
CA ALA A 163 -11.57 14.33 -3.18
C ALA A 163 -13.05 14.00 -2.95
#